data_AF-A0A8C0C674-F1
#
_entry.id   AF-A0A8C0C674-F1
#
_cell.length_a   1.000
_cell.length_b   1.000
_cell.length_c   1.000
_cell.angle_alpha   90.00
_cell.angle_beta   90.00
_cell.angle_gamma   90.00
#
_symmetry.space_group_name_H-M   'P 1'
#
loop_
_entity.id
_entity.type
_entity.pdbx_description
1 polymer ?
#
loop_
_entity_poly.entity_id
_entity_poly.type
_entity_poly.pdbx_seq_one_letter_code
_entity_poly.pdbx_strand_id
1 'polypeptide(L)'
;MADTNKLNLNSLIQWLLEVRGSKPAAIADEKTFCCHGGLSPDLQSMQQILRTVWPTDTPDQGLLCDLLWSDPGKDVLGWDENDRGVVLHIWC
;
A
#
# COMPACT_ATOMS: atom_id res chain seq x y z
N MET A 1 30.27 9.92 14.56
CA MET A 1 30.50 10.21 13.12
C MET A 1 30.31 8.88 12.41
N ALA A 2 29.21 8.69 11.69
CA ALA A 2 28.99 7.46 10.93
C ALA A 2 30.02 7.40 9.80
N ASP A 3 30.73 6.28 9.70
CA ASP A 3 31.78 6.06 8.70
C ASP A 3 31.12 5.97 7.31
N THR A 4 31.21 7.06 6.54
CA THR A 4 30.53 7.24 5.25
C THR A 4 31.07 6.35 4.12
N ASN A 5 32.06 5.50 4.39
CA ASN A 5 32.75 4.67 3.39
C ASN A 5 32.35 3.17 3.37
N LYS A 6 31.26 2.77 4.03
CA LYS A 6 30.74 1.39 3.97
C LYS A 6 29.23 1.29 3.78
N LEU A 7 28.65 2.13 2.93
CA LEU A 7 27.34 1.80 2.37
C LEU A 7 27.52 0.67 1.35
N ASN A 8 27.51 -0.58 1.83
CA ASN A 8 27.35 -1.72 0.93
C ASN A 8 25.86 -1.86 0.56
N LEU A 9 25.59 -2.47 -0.60
CA LEU A 9 24.24 -2.61 -1.14
C LEU A 9 23.27 -3.23 -0.13
N ASN A 10 23.71 -4.21 0.67
CA ASN A 10 22.87 -4.87 1.67
C ASN A 10 22.51 -3.92 2.82
N SER A 11 23.44 -3.11 3.30
CA SER A 11 23.19 -2.09 4.32
C SER A 11 22.22 -1.01 3.83
N LEU A 12 22.30 -0.66 2.54
CA LEU A 12 21.38 0.30 1.93
C LEU A 12 19.97 -0.30 1.76
N ILE A 13 19.87 -1.57 1.36
CA ILE A 13 18.60 -2.31 1.29
C ILE A 13 17.95 -2.43 2.67
N GLN A 14 18.73 -2.80 3.70
CA GLN A 14 18.23 -2.91 5.08
C GLN A 14 17.76 -1.55 5.61
N TRP A 15 18.53 -0.50 5.40
CA TRP A 15 18.09 0.86 5.75
C TRP A 15 16.81 1.25 5.00
N LEU A 16 16.74 0.96 3.70
CA LEU A 16 15.52 1.20 2.94
C LEU A 16 14.33 0.40 3.46
N LEU A 17 14.52 -0.85 3.93
CA LEU A 17 13.50 -1.67 4.57
C LEU A 17 13.05 -1.10 5.92
N GLU A 18 13.98 -0.64 6.76
CA GLU A 18 13.70 0.01 8.05
C GLU A 18 12.95 1.35 7.89
N VAL A 19 13.18 2.07 6.78
CA VAL A 19 12.48 3.32 6.45
C VAL A 19 11.11 3.07 5.80
N ARG A 20 10.77 1.84 5.37
CA ARG A 20 9.42 1.51 4.83
C ARG A 20 8.42 1.49 5.98
N GLY A 21 7.88 2.65 6.31
CA GLY A 21 6.90 2.81 7.39
C GLY A 21 5.74 3.74 7.05
N SER A 22 5.59 4.14 5.79
CA SER A 22 4.51 5.03 5.38
C SER A 22 3.23 4.23 5.18
N LYS A 23 2.12 4.73 5.76
CA LYS A 23 0.80 4.17 5.52
C LYS A 23 0.49 4.18 4.01
N PRO A 24 -0.15 3.14 3.45
CA PRO A 24 -0.47 3.03 2.03
C PRO A 24 -1.56 4.02 1.61
N ALA A 25 -2.24 4.63 2.59
CA ALA A 25 -3.30 5.58 2.34
C ALA A 25 -3.43 6.62 3.46
N ALA A 26 -3.98 7.77 3.11
CA ALA A 26 -4.21 8.92 3.98
C ALA A 26 -5.52 9.64 3.63
N ILE A 27 -6.03 10.42 4.57
CA ILE A 27 -7.17 11.31 4.37
C ILE A 27 -6.67 12.74 4.55
N ALA A 28 -6.82 13.56 3.51
CA ALA A 28 -6.50 14.98 3.52
C ALA A 28 -7.79 15.80 3.64
N ASP A 29 -7.76 16.83 4.51
CA ASP A 29 -8.87 17.77 4.75
C ASP A 29 -10.22 17.10 5.07
N GLU A 30 -10.19 15.87 5.62
CA GLU A 30 -11.39 15.04 5.89
C GLU A 30 -12.28 14.77 4.66
N LYS A 31 -11.79 15.06 3.45
CA LYS A 31 -12.56 15.03 2.20
C LYS A 31 -11.90 14.22 1.11
N THR A 32 -10.57 14.22 1.05
CA THR A 32 -9.83 13.58 -0.04
C THR A 32 -9.12 12.35 0.49
N PHE A 33 -9.49 11.20 -0.06
CA PHE A 33 -8.79 9.96 0.16
C PHE A 33 -7.64 9.82 -0.84
N CYS A 34 -6.43 9.59 -0.33
CA CYS A 34 -5.24 9.34 -1.13
C CYS A 34 -4.72 7.94 -0.81
N CYS A 35 -4.48 7.12 -1.83
CA CYS A 35 -3.83 5.82 -1.72
C CYS A 35 -2.80 5.66 -2.85
N HIS A 36 -1.92 4.66 -2.75
CA HIS A 36 -0.89 4.43 -3.77
C HIS A 36 -1.46 3.72 -5.01
N GLY A 37 -2.24 2.67 -4.79
CA GLY A 37 -2.96 1.94 -5.83
C GLY A 37 -4.39 2.48 -5.94
N GLY A 38 -5.35 1.72 -5.41
CA GLY A 38 -6.76 2.06 -5.47
C GLY A 38 -7.56 1.57 -4.25
N LEU A 39 -8.83 1.25 -4.48
CA LEU A 39 -9.75 0.78 -3.44
C LEU A 39 -9.64 -0.74 -3.23
N SER A 40 -10.20 -1.21 -2.11
CA SER A 40 -10.25 -2.63 -1.73
C SER A 40 -11.69 -3.02 -1.41
N PRO A 41 -12.16 -4.23 -1.76
CA PRO A 41 -13.45 -4.76 -1.30
C PRO A 41 -13.51 -4.92 0.22
N ASP A 42 -12.35 -5.07 0.87
CA ASP A 42 -12.24 -5.19 2.32
C ASP A 42 -12.28 -3.83 3.05
N LEU A 43 -12.27 -2.72 2.30
CA LEU A 43 -12.40 -1.37 2.85
C LEU A 43 -13.86 -1.05 3.16
N GLN A 44 -14.28 -1.40 4.37
CA GLN A 44 -15.62 -1.12 4.90
C GLN A 44 -15.69 0.22 5.63
N SER A 45 -14.55 0.70 6.15
CA SER A 45 -14.48 1.85 7.04
C SER A 45 -13.07 2.44 7.06
N MET A 46 -12.99 3.78 6.97
CA MET A 46 -11.72 4.52 7.06
C MET A 46 -10.99 4.31 8.38
N GLN A 47 -11.73 3.94 9.44
CA GLN A 47 -11.16 3.59 10.74
C GLN A 47 -10.24 2.36 10.65
N GLN A 48 -10.42 1.46 9.68
CA GLN A 48 -9.52 0.32 9.46
C GLN A 48 -8.09 0.81 9.14
N ILE A 49 -7.96 1.79 8.24
CA ILE A 49 -6.66 2.38 7.84
C ILE A 49 -6.06 3.20 8.99
N LEU A 50 -6.89 3.94 9.71
CA LEU A 50 -6.45 4.78 10.83
C LEU A 50 -5.95 3.94 12.02
N ARG A 51 -6.60 2.82 12.33
CA ARG A 51 -6.29 1.94 13.48
C ARG A 51 -5.21 0.89 13.21
N THR A 52 -4.80 0.71 11.97
CA THR A 52 -3.70 -0.21 11.63
C THR A 52 -2.41 0.25 12.32
N VAL A 53 -1.70 -0.68 12.94
CA VAL A 53 -0.41 -0.45 13.60
C VAL A 53 0.69 -0.40 12.54
N TRP A 54 1.58 0.57 12.65
CA TRP A 54 2.71 0.77 11.74
C TRP A 54 4.01 0.88 12.53
N PRO A 55 5.15 0.39 12.02
CA PRO A 55 5.32 -0.31 10.73
C PRO A 55 4.75 -1.74 10.75
N THR A 56 4.24 -2.20 9.61
CA THR A 56 3.80 -3.59 9.39
C THR A 56 4.26 -4.05 8.01
N ASP A 57 4.53 -5.35 7.89
CA ASP A 57 4.75 -5.95 6.58
C ASP A 57 3.46 -5.88 5.76
N THR A 58 3.62 -5.71 4.44
CA THR A 58 2.49 -5.75 3.51
C THR A 58 2.13 -7.21 3.25
N PRO A 59 0.90 -7.64 3.54
CA PRO A 59 0.45 -8.99 3.22
C PRO A 59 0.34 -9.19 1.71
N ASP A 60 0.37 -10.43 1.25
CA ASP A 60 0.21 -10.76 -0.17
C ASP A 60 -1.23 -10.53 -0.68
N GLN A 61 -2.22 -10.44 0.22
CA GLN A 61 -3.64 -10.26 -0.10
C GLN A 61 -4.36 -9.39 0.96
N GLY A 62 -5.53 -8.86 0.58
CA GLY A 62 -6.44 -8.11 1.44
C GLY A 62 -6.16 -6.60 1.47
N LEU A 63 -6.85 -5.90 2.38
CA LEU A 63 -6.92 -4.43 2.44
C LEU A 63 -5.60 -3.68 2.17
N LEU A 64 -4.50 -4.03 2.87
CA LEU A 64 -3.23 -3.31 2.71
C LEU A 64 -2.57 -3.56 1.35
N CYS A 65 -2.71 -4.77 0.80
CA CYS A 65 -2.20 -5.13 -0.52
C CYS A 65 -2.97 -4.35 -1.60
N ASP A 66 -4.30 -4.37 -1.53
CA ASP A 66 -5.16 -3.68 -2.50
C ASP A 66 -4.95 -2.17 -2.50
N LEU A 67 -4.83 -1.53 -1.33
CA LEU A 67 -4.53 -0.09 -1.22
C LEU A 67 -3.20 0.32 -1.88
N LEU A 68 -2.28 -0.63 -2.02
CA LEU A 68 -0.99 -0.41 -2.67
C LEU A 68 -1.01 -0.76 -4.17
N TRP A 69 -1.81 -1.74 -4.57
CA TRP A 69 -1.63 -2.39 -5.87
C TRP A 69 -2.87 -2.47 -6.75
N SER A 70 -4.07 -2.12 -6.27
CA SER A 70 -5.27 -2.13 -7.12
C SER A 70 -5.24 -1.02 -8.17
N ASP A 71 -5.86 -1.29 -9.32
CA ASP A 71 -5.92 -0.37 -10.46
C ASP A 71 -7.39 -0.02 -10.79
N PRO A 72 -7.68 1.19 -11.30
CA PRO A 72 -8.99 1.53 -11.82
C PRO A 72 -9.23 0.89 -13.20
N GLY A 73 -10.39 0.25 -13.41
CA GLY A 73 -10.79 -0.37 -14.66
C GLY A 73 -12.06 0.24 -15.22
N LYS A 74 -11.93 1.03 -16.29
CA LYS A 74 -13.06 1.73 -16.94
C LYS A 74 -14.18 0.82 -17.49
N ASP A 75 -13.87 -0.45 -17.76
CA ASP A 75 -14.77 -1.42 -18.38
C ASP A 75 -15.23 -2.53 -17.39
N VAL A 76 -14.85 -2.41 -16.12
CA VAL A 76 -15.23 -3.34 -15.05
C VAL A 76 -16.46 -2.81 -14.34
N LEU A 77 -17.32 -3.70 -13.82
CA LEU A 77 -18.39 -3.31 -12.90
C LEU A 77 -18.16 -4.03 -11.58
N GLY A 78 -17.78 -3.27 -10.54
CA GLY A 78 -17.42 -3.83 -9.24
C GLY A 78 -15.96 -4.23 -9.16
N TRP A 79 -15.69 -5.52 -9.01
CA TRP A 79 -14.36 -6.07 -8.75
C TRP A 79 -14.01 -7.16 -9.75
N ASP A 80 -12.81 -7.11 -10.31
CA ASP A 80 -12.30 -8.13 -11.25
C ASP A 80 -10.83 -8.46 -10.97
N GLU A 81 -10.33 -9.57 -11.50
CA GLU A 81 -8.93 -9.98 -11.32
C GLU A 81 -7.99 -9.02 -12.06
N ASN A 82 -6.80 -8.81 -11.49
CA ASN A 82 -5.79 -7.93 -12.08
C ASN A 82 -4.67 -8.75 -12.73
N ASP A 83 -4.28 -8.37 -13.94
CA ASP A 83 -3.22 -9.01 -14.72
C ASP A 83 -1.81 -8.88 -14.10
N ARG A 84 -1.63 -8.08 -13.04
CA ARG A 84 -0.36 -7.92 -12.32
C ARG A 84 0.09 -9.19 -11.58
N GLY A 85 -0.75 -10.22 -11.47
CA GLY A 85 -0.39 -11.52 -10.88
C GLY A 85 -0.20 -11.54 -9.36
N VAL A 86 -0.24 -10.37 -8.71
CA VAL A 86 -0.19 -10.21 -7.23
C VAL A 86 -1.53 -9.67 -6.69
N VAL A 87 -2.39 -9.13 -7.55
CA VAL A 87 -3.50 -8.28 -7.13
C VAL A 87 -4.83 -8.93 -7.47
N LEU A 88 -5.79 -8.84 -6.54
CA LEU A 88 -7.07 -9.51 -6.65
C LEU A 88 -8.17 -8.62 -7.27
N HIS A 89 -7.92 -7.31 -7.46
CA HIS A 89 -9.01 -6.37 -7.70
C HIS A 89 -8.67 -5.19 -8.63
N ILE A 90 -9.35 -5.13 -9.78
CA ILE A 90 -9.61 -3.93 -10.59
C ILE A 90 -10.91 -3.29 -10.10
N TRP A 91 -10.97 -1.97 -9.97
CA TRP A 91 -12.15 -1.24 -9.47
C TRP A 91 -12.75 -0.26 -10.49
N CYS A 92 -14.09 -0.17 -10.55
CA CYS A 92 -14.83 0.86 -11.30
C CYS A 92 -15.96 1.48 -10.47
#